data_AF-A0A352JU96-F1
#
_entry.id   AF-A0A352JU96-F1
#
_cell.length_a   1.000
_cell.length_b   1.000
_cell.length_c   1.000
_cell.angle_alpha   90.00
_cell.angle_beta   90.00
_cell.angle_gamma   90.00
#
_symmetry.space_group_name_H-M   'P 1'
#
loop_
_entity.id
_entity.type
_entity.pdbx_description
1 polymer ?
#
loop_
_entity_poly.entity_id
_entity_poly.type
_entity_poly.pdbx_seq_one_letter_code
_entity_poly.pdbx_strand_id
1 'polypeptide(L)'
;MRIKILLVIFLGLVISAAAQTYHIDWYVIGSGGGHSQSSNYQVDGTIGQLIVGHSSSPSYQIDAGFWTGVTTGQSGCIYVIGDANNSSTFTGLDVTYSVRFFKGGPHPVYSCECTSGNTWYVSGDVNGSCTFTGLDITYMVRYFKGGPAAIPCPDCPPAGFLAPHPIPEP
;
A
#
# COMPACT_ATOMS: atom_id res chain seq x y z
N MET A 1 59.25 -25.11 -13.22
CA MET A 1 59.30 -23.78 -12.54
C MET A 1 58.47 -22.70 -13.24
N ARG A 2 58.40 -22.68 -14.58
CA ARG A 2 57.69 -21.64 -15.36
C ARG A 2 56.16 -21.58 -15.18
N ILE A 3 55.50 -22.70 -14.88
CA ILE A 3 54.02 -22.77 -14.77
C ILE A 3 53.47 -22.23 -13.43
N LYS A 4 54.25 -22.34 -12.34
CA LYS A 4 53.87 -21.80 -11.02
C LYS A 4 53.95 -20.28 -10.99
N ILE A 5 54.91 -19.70 -11.72
CA ILE A 5 55.05 -18.25 -11.88
C ILE A 5 53.86 -17.67 -12.66
N LEU A 6 53.42 -18.35 -13.72
CA LEU A 6 52.23 -17.95 -14.48
C LEU A 6 50.94 -18.00 -13.64
N LEU A 7 50.78 -19.02 -12.78
CA LEU A 7 49.63 -19.12 -11.88
C LEU A 7 49.59 -18.02 -10.81
N VAL A 8 50.73 -17.62 -10.26
CA VAL A 8 50.83 -16.53 -9.28
C VAL A 8 50.53 -15.17 -9.92
N ILE A 9 50.99 -14.95 -11.15
CA ILE A 9 50.69 -13.71 -11.90
C ILE A 9 49.20 -13.64 -12.27
N PHE A 10 48.60 -14.77 -12.69
CA PHE A 10 47.17 -14.81 -13.03
C PHE A 10 46.29 -14.61 -11.80
N LEU A 11 46.66 -15.16 -10.63
CA LEU A 11 45.93 -14.98 -9.38
C LEU A 11 46.06 -13.55 -8.83
N GLY A 12 47.18 -12.86 -9.09
CA GLY A 12 47.39 -11.46 -8.72
C GLY A 12 46.61 -10.45 -9.57
N LEU A 13 46.22 -10.81 -10.80
CA LEU A 13 45.48 -9.93 -11.71
C LEU A 13 43.95 -9.89 -11.45
N VAL A 14 43.43 -10.81 -10.63
CA VAL A 14 41.98 -10.95 -10.38
C VAL A 14 41.49 -10.03 -9.26
N ILE A 15 42.39 -9.35 -8.54
CA ILE A 15 42.03 -8.50 -7.41
C ILE A 15 42.05 -7.04 -7.88
N SER A 16 40.92 -6.36 -7.71
CA SER A 16 40.67 -4.92 -7.96
C SER A 16 39.93 -4.57 -9.25
N ALA A 17 38.75 -5.18 -9.44
CA ALA A 17 37.65 -4.42 -10.03
C ALA A 17 37.09 -3.49 -8.94
N ALA A 18 37.65 -2.29 -8.82
CA ALA A 18 37.11 -1.27 -7.92
C ALA A 18 35.81 -0.72 -8.53
N ALA A 19 34.72 -0.79 -7.76
CA ALA A 19 33.47 -0.16 -8.13
C ALA A 19 33.66 1.37 -8.19
N GLN A 20 33.09 2.01 -9.22
CA GLN A 20 33.21 3.46 -9.38
C GLN A 20 32.34 4.17 -8.35
N THR A 21 32.90 5.16 -7.66
CA THR A 21 32.16 5.99 -6.70
C THR A 21 31.45 7.09 -7.48
N TYR A 22 30.15 6.94 -7.70
CA TYR A 22 29.35 7.97 -8.36
C TYR A 22 28.97 9.03 -7.33
N HIS A 23 29.34 10.28 -7.59
CA HIS A 23 28.94 11.44 -6.79
C HIS A 23 28.37 12.52 -7.71
N ILE A 24 27.28 13.16 -7.28
CA ILE A 24 26.69 14.29 -8.00
C ILE A 24 27.06 15.54 -7.21
N ASP A 25 28.02 16.32 -7.71
CA ASP A 25 28.57 17.48 -6.99
C ASP A 25 27.64 18.70 -7.02
N TRP A 26 26.73 18.77 -7.99
CA TRP A 26 25.74 19.84 -8.08
C TRP A 26 24.54 19.41 -8.92
N TYR A 27 23.37 19.97 -8.60
CA TYR A 27 22.13 19.78 -9.37
C TYR A 27 21.23 21.02 -9.24
N VAL A 28 20.42 21.27 -10.27
CA VAL A 28 19.36 22.28 -10.27
C VAL A 28 18.03 21.59 -10.55
N ILE A 29 17.02 21.84 -9.72
CA ILE A 29 15.66 21.37 -10.00
C ILE A 29 14.94 22.47 -10.77
N GLY A 30 14.98 22.39 -12.11
CA GLY A 30 14.41 23.40 -13.01
C GLY A 30 12.88 23.36 -13.14
N SER A 31 12.22 22.30 -12.67
CA SER A 31 10.76 22.10 -12.69
C SER A 31 10.34 21.02 -11.70
N GLY A 32 9.06 20.99 -11.29
CA GLY A 32 8.50 19.96 -10.40
C GLY A 32 7.79 18.82 -11.13
N GLY A 33 8.06 17.59 -10.70
CA GLY A 33 7.44 16.37 -11.22
C GLY A 33 8.27 15.72 -12.32
N GLY A 34 8.33 14.38 -12.35
CA GLY A 34 8.93 13.64 -13.47
C GLY A 34 9.49 12.28 -13.12
N HIS A 35 9.70 11.48 -14.17
CA HIS A 35 10.30 10.16 -14.17
C HIS A 35 11.67 10.22 -14.85
N SER A 36 12.72 9.79 -14.17
CA SER A 36 14.08 9.68 -14.70
C SER A 36 14.54 8.24 -14.61
N GLN A 37 14.91 7.62 -15.73
CA GLN A 37 15.37 6.24 -15.74
C GLN A 37 16.67 6.05 -16.54
N SER A 38 17.42 5.04 -16.12
CA SER A 38 18.57 4.45 -16.80
C SER A 38 18.35 2.94 -16.90
N SER A 39 19.32 2.19 -17.42
CA SER A 39 19.24 0.73 -17.49
C SER A 39 19.07 0.03 -16.14
N ASN A 40 19.55 0.63 -15.04
CA ASN A 40 19.56 -0.02 -13.72
C ASN A 40 18.89 0.80 -12.61
N TYR A 41 18.54 2.07 -12.88
CA TYR A 41 18.02 2.97 -11.87
C TYR A 41 16.85 3.77 -12.42
N GLN A 42 15.84 3.93 -11.57
CA GLN A 42 14.67 4.74 -11.83
C GLN A 42 14.46 5.68 -10.63
N VAL A 43 14.18 6.95 -10.92
CA VAL A 43 13.91 8.00 -9.95
C VAL A 43 12.70 8.77 -10.43
N ASP A 44 11.62 8.65 -9.67
CA ASP A 44 10.42 9.46 -9.82
C ASP A 44 10.41 10.52 -8.71
N GLY A 45 10.12 11.78 -9.03
CA GLY A 45 10.25 12.88 -8.07
C GLY A 45 9.39 14.09 -8.40
N THR A 46 9.07 14.90 -7.38
CA THR A 46 8.22 16.10 -7.51
C THR A 46 8.70 17.20 -6.57
N ILE A 47 8.56 18.47 -6.95
CA ILE A 47 8.79 19.60 -6.04
C ILE A 47 7.59 20.54 -6.03
N GLY A 48 7.24 21.08 -4.86
CA GLY A 48 6.27 22.19 -4.73
C GLY A 48 4.81 21.84 -5.02
N GLN A 49 4.29 20.71 -4.54
CA GLN A 49 2.86 20.42 -4.68
C GLN A 49 2.03 21.33 -3.76
N LEU A 50 1.34 22.30 -4.36
CA LEU A 50 0.50 23.26 -3.64
C LEU A 50 -0.76 22.63 -3.03
N ILE A 51 -1.19 21.46 -3.54
CA ILE A 51 -2.33 20.70 -3.06
C ILE A 51 -1.97 19.21 -3.13
N VAL A 52 -1.83 18.60 -1.95
CA VAL A 52 -1.75 17.14 -1.77
C VAL A 52 -2.88 16.76 -0.84
N GLY A 53 -3.65 15.74 -1.20
CA GLY A 53 -4.67 15.22 -0.30
C GLY A 53 -5.80 14.49 -1.00
N HIS A 54 -6.68 13.97 -0.18
CA HIS A 54 -7.85 13.22 -0.57
C HIS A 54 -9.10 13.99 -0.15
N SER A 55 -10.07 14.10 -1.04
CA SER A 55 -11.39 14.66 -0.75
C SER A 55 -12.46 13.71 -1.28
N SER A 56 -13.45 13.42 -0.45
CA SER A 56 -14.48 12.43 -0.74
C SER A 56 -15.89 12.96 -0.55
N SER A 57 -16.82 12.35 -1.28
CA SER A 57 -18.27 12.48 -1.12
C SER A 57 -18.92 11.14 -1.49
N PRO A 58 -20.22 10.93 -1.22
CA PRO A 58 -20.89 9.67 -1.57
C PRO A 58 -20.84 9.29 -3.06
N SER A 59 -20.56 10.23 -3.97
CA SER A 59 -20.55 9.97 -5.41
C SER A 59 -19.22 10.29 -6.10
N TYR A 60 -18.29 10.96 -5.41
CA TYR A 60 -17.04 11.43 -6.01
C TYR A 60 -15.88 11.32 -5.05
N GLN A 61 -14.73 10.95 -5.61
CA GLN A 61 -13.44 10.88 -4.94
C GLN A 61 -12.47 11.75 -5.75
N ILE A 62 -11.71 12.61 -5.06
CA ILE A 62 -10.70 13.47 -5.66
C ILE A 62 -9.40 13.24 -4.89
N ASP A 63 -8.44 12.64 -5.57
CA ASP A 63 -7.05 12.60 -5.12
C ASP A 63 -6.29 13.71 -5.85
N ALA A 64 -5.64 14.58 -5.07
CA ALA A 64 -4.84 15.68 -5.59
C ALA A 64 -3.36 15.43 -5.31
N GLY A 65 -2.54 15.56 -6.36
CA GLY A 65 -1.09 15.44 -6.31
C GLY A 65 -0.52 14.72 -7.53
N PHE A 66 0.80 14.70 -7.66
CA PHE A 66 1.48 13.90 -8.71
C PHE A 66 1.61 12.41 -8.33
N TRP A 67 1.59 12.13 -7.01
CA TRP A 67 1.72 10.78 -6.45
C TRP A 67 0.38 10.18 -6.03
N THR A 68 -0.73 10.60 -6.64
CA THR A 68 -2.05 10.04 -6.33
C THR A 68 -2.02 8.53 -6.61
N GLY A 69 -2.18 7.72 -5.56
CA GLY A 69 -2.04 6.26 -5.63
C GLY A 69 -0.65 5.70 -5.27
N VAL A 70 0.37 6.53 -5.06
CA VAL A 70 1.70 6.10 -4.56
C VAL A 70 1.85 6.51 -3.10
N THR A 71 1.63 5.55 -2.19
CA THR A 71 1.93 5.71 -0.77
C THR A 71 3.44 5.67 -0.56
N THR A 72 4.10 6.84 -0.54
CA THR A 72 5.54 6.93 -0.23
C THR A 72 5.78 6.80 1.27
N GLY A 73 5.76 5.56 1.75
CA GLY A 73 6.14 5.19 3.11
C GLY A 73 5.79 3.74 3.42
N GLN A 74 6.48 3.14 4.39
CA GLN A 74 5.95 2.00 5.17
C GLN A 74 4.73 2.46 5.99
N SER A 75 3.70 2.96 5.31
CA SER A 75 2.52 3.60 5.86
C SER A 75 1.34 2.94 5.16
N GLY A 76 0.54 2.22 5.93
CA GLY A 76 -0.50 1.35 5.41
C GLY A 76 -1.58 2.06 4.60
N CYS A 77 -2.60 1.32 4.23
CA CYS A 77 -3.59 1.83 3.31
C CYS A 77 -4.53 2.85 3.94
N ILE A 78 -5.00 3.82 3.16
CA ILE A 78 -6.08 4.70 3.61
C ILE A 78 -7.40 3.98 3.37
N TYR A 79 -7.97 3.43 4.43
CA TYR A 79 -9.29 2.78 4.40
C TYR A 79 -9.96 2.90 5.77
N VAL A 80 -11.28 2.76 5.79
CA VAL A 80 -12.06 2.58 7.02
C VAL A 80 -12.22 1.07 7.25
N ILE A 81 -11.90 0.61 8.45
CA ILE A 81 -12.01 -0.81 8.80
C ILE A 81 -13.49 -1.22 8.72
N GLY A 82 -13.79 -2.26 7.95
CA GLY A 82 -15.13 -2.75 7.72
C GLY A 82 -15.90 -2.08 6.59
N ASP A 83 -15.39 -0.99 5.99
CA ASP A 83 -16.04 -0.29 4.87
C ASP A 83 -15.71 -0.97 3.53
N ALA A 84 -16.38 -2.09 3.28
CA ALA A 84 -16.17 -2.90 2.08
C ALA A 84 -16.73 -2.23 0.82
N ASN A 85 -17.74 -1.37 0.96
CA ASN A 85 -18.44 -0.76 -0.17
C ASN A 85 -18.00 0.69 -0.48
N ASN A 86 -16.98 1.22 0.22
CA ASN A 86 -16.44 2.56 0.04
C ASN A 86 -17.48 3.67 0.31
N SER A 87 -18.26 3.51 1.37
CA SER A 87 -19.26 4.47 1.83
C SER A 87 -18.75 5.39 2.95
N SER A 88 -17.49 5.25 3.37
CA SER A 88 -16.86 5.87 4.55
C SER A 88 -17.47 5.45 5.90
N THR A 89 -18.36 4.47 5.90
CA THR A 89 -19.08 4.00 7.09
C THR A 89 -19.02 2.49 7.19
N PHE A 90 -18.97 1.95 8.42
CA PHE A 90 -19.07 0.50 8.64
C PHE A 90 -20.46 0.15 9.14
N THR A 91 -21.29 -0.41 8.26
CA THR A 91 -22.71 -0.73 8.49
C THR A 91 -23.08 -2.15 8.01
N GLY A 92 -24.35 -2.54 8.17
CA GLY A 92 -24.87 -3.78 7.59
C GLY A 92 -24.81 -3.84 6.05
N LEU A 93 -24.64 -2.70 5.37
CA LEU A 93 -24.46 -2.66 3.93
C LEU A 93 -23.11 -3.24 3.51
N ASP A 94 -22.08 -3.12 4.34
CA ASP A 94 -20.75 -3.69 4.09
C ASP A 94 -20.76 -5.21 4.19
N VAL A 95 -21.55 -5.73 5.12
CA VAL A 95 -21.82 -7.18 5.23
C VAL A 95 -22.49 -7.68 3.95
N THR A 96 -23.53 -6.98 3.51
CA THR A 96 -24.31 -7.36 2.31
C THR A 96 -23.45 -7.27 1.06
N TYR A 97 -22.62 -6.23 0.95
CA TYR A 97 -21.66 -6.06 -0.14
C TYR A 97 -20.62 -7.18 -0.15
N SER A 98 -20.04 -7.50 1.00
CA SER A 98 -19.07 -8.60 1.17
C SER A 98 -19.66 -9.94 0.73
N VAL A 99 -20.88 -10.25 1.17
CA VAL A 99 -21.60 -11.47 0.73
C VAL A 99 -21.83 -11.45 -0.78
N ARG A 100 -22.24 -10.32 -1.36
CA ARG A 100 -22.43 -10.18 -2.81
C ARG A 100 -21.12 -10.42 -3.56
N PHE A 101 -20.00 -9.90 -3.07
CA PHE A 101 -18.67 -10.14 -3.63
C PHE A 101 -18.33 -11.63 -3.69
N PHE A 102 -18.43 -12.36 -2.57
CA PHE A 102 -18.17 -13.82 -2.56
C PHE A 102 -19.12 -14.63 -3.44
N LYS A 103 -20.27 -14.05 -3.82
CA LYS A 103 -21.21 -14.64 -4.79
C LYS A 103 -20.92 -14.26 -6.25
N GLY A 104 -19.76 -13.67 -6.54
CA GLY A 104 -19.35 -13.27 -7.89
C GLY A 104 -19.74 -11.83 -8.26
N GLY A 105 -20.02 -10.98 -7.28
CA GLY A 105 -20.25 -9.55 -7.48
C GLY A 105 -18.97 -8.76 -7.75
N PRO A 106 -19.09 -7.43 -7.88
CA PRO A 106 -17.94 -6.53 -8.00
C PRO A 106 -16.99 -6.67 -6.80
N HIS A 107 -15.70 -6.62 -7.06
CA HIS A 107 -14.67 -6.61 -6.03
C HIS A 107 -14.63 -5.30 -5.22
N PRO A 108 -14.30 -5.35 -3.91
CA PRO A 108 -14.09 -4.15 -3.10
C PRO A 108 -13.04 -3.21 -3.71
N VAL A 109 -13.32 -1.90 -3.64
CA VAL A 109 -12.48 -0.85 -4.24
C VAL A 109 -11.15 -0.70 -3.52
N TYR A 110 -11.14 -0.92 -2.21
CA TYR A 110 -9.92 -0.89 -1.41
C TYR A 110 -9.15 -2.20 -1.54
N SER A 111 -8.24 -2.22 -2.51
CA SER A 111 -7.22 -3.27 -2.60
C SER A 111 -5.84 -2.69 -2.38
N CYS A 112 -5.08 -3.33 -1.52
CA CYS A 112 -3.72 -2.93 -1.22
C CYS A 112 -2.76 -4.08 -1.43
N GLU A 113 -1.50 -3.76 -1.69
CA GLU A 113 -0.39 -4.71 -1.67
C GLU A 113 0.40 -4.53 -0.36
N CYS A 114 -0.03 -5.22 0.71
CA CYS A 114 0.57 -5.12 2.05
C CYS A 114 1.64 -6.20 2.32
N THR A 115 1.74 -7.20 1.46
CA THR A 115 2.82 -8.21 1.42
C THR A 115 3.18 -8.43 -0.05
N SER A 116 4.25 -9.15 -0.41
CA SER A 116 4.50 -9.42 -1.84
C SER A 116 3.54 -10.50 -2.37
N GLY A 117 2.75 -10.20 -3.40
CA GLY A 117 2.18 -11.23 -4.29
C GLY A 117 0.68 -11.55 -4.19
N ASN A 118 -0.14 -10.80 -3.46
CA ASN A 118 -1.61 -10.95 -3.53
C ASN A 118 -2.33 -9.58 -3.53
N THR A 119 -3.52 -9.53 -4.12
CA THR A 119 -4.44 -8.38 -4.01
C THR A 119 -5.28 -8.56 -2.75
N TRP A 120 -5.07 -7.74 -1.72
CA TRP A 120 -5.81 -7.84 -0.44
C TRP A 120 -6.94 -6.83 -0.35
N TYR A 121 -8.14 -7.29 -0.02
CA TYR A 121 -9.30 -6.43 0.27
C TYR A 121 -9.28 -5.98 1.73
N VAL A 122 -8.40 -5.02 2.04
CA VAL A 122 -8.03 -4.63 3.41
C VAL A 122 -9.18 -4.09 4.25
N SER A 123 -10.16 -3.42 3.65
CA SER A 123 -11.33 -2.93 4.40
C SER A 123 -12.28 -4.06 4.80
N GLY A 124 -12.23 -5.20 4.11
CA GLY A 124 -13.07 -6.36 4.40
C GLY A 124 -12.48 -7.29 5.47
N ASP A 125 -11.17 -7.28 5.69
CA ASP A 125 -10.53 -8.03 6.78
C ASP A 125 -10.77 -7.32 8.12
N VAL A 126 -11.63 -7.92 8.94
CA VAL A 126 -12.07 -7.33 10.20
C VAL A 126 -11.74 -8.22 11.39
N ASN A 127 -11.08 -9.36 11.17
CA ASN A 127 -10.70 -10.30 12.23
C ASN A 127 -9.18 -10.37 12.46
N GLY A 128 -8.40 -9.55 11.74
CA GLY A 128 -6.94 -9.44 11.88
C GLY A 128 -6.18 -10.62 11.28
N SER A 129 -6.78 -11.36 10.34
CA SER A 129 -6.16 -12.55 9.72
C SER A 129 -5.26 -12.23 8.53
N CYS A 130 -5.26 -10.98 8.05
CA CYS A 130 -4.62 -10.57 6.80
C CYS A 130 -5.16 -11.32 5.58
N THR A 131 -6.40 -11.81 5.67
CA THR A 131 -7.13 -12.48 4.59
C THR A 131 -8.59 -12.03 4.60
N PHE A 132 -9.20 -11.89 3.42
CA PHE A 132 -10.63 -11.58 3.32
C PHE A 132 -11.42 -12.82 2.87
N THR A 133 -12.18 -13.40 3.80
CA THR A 133 -12.91 -14.66 3.62
C THR A 133 -14.32 -14.60 4.23
N GLY A 134 -15.06 -15.71 4.19
CA GLY A 134 -16.34 -15.83 4.90
C GLY A 134 -16.23 -15.71 6.43
N LEU A 135 -15.04 -15.87 7.01
CA LEU A 135 -14.81 -15.63 8.44
C LEU A 135 -14.96 -14.15 8.80
N ASP A 136 -14.55 -13.25 7.91
CA ASP A 136 -14.70 -11.81 8.08
C ASP A 136 -16.16 -11.41 8.07
N ILE A 137 -16.97 -11.99 7.17
CA ILE A 137 -18.43 -11.78 7.18
C ILE A 137 -19.02 -12.19 8.54
N THR A 138 -18.63 -13.38 9.03
CA THR A 138 -19.12 -13.88 10.32
C THR A 138 -18.70 -12.95 11.46
N TYR A 139 -17.48 -12.40 11.39
CA TYR A 139 -16.97 -11.44 12.35
C TYR A 139 -17.70 -10.08 12.28
N MET A 140 -17.96 -9.55 11.08
CA MET A 140 -18.75 -8.32 10.89
C MET A 140 -20.15 -8.47 11.50
N VAL A 141 -20.83 -9.60 11.24
CA VAL A 141 -22.16 -9.88 11.83
C VAL A 141 -22.07 -9.96 13.35
N ARG A 142 -21.01 -10.56 13.90
CA ARG A 142 -20.78 -10.63 15.35
C ARG A 142 -20.56 -9.23 15.93
N TYR A 143 -19.81 -8.36 15.27
CA TYR A 143 -19.61 -6.96 15.68
C TYR A 143 -20.96 -6.23 15.80
N PHE A 144 -21.80 -6.27 14.77
CA PHE A 144 -23.13 -5.62 14.81
C PHE A 144 -24.11 -6.23 15.83
N LYS A 145 -23.79 -7.41 16.38
CA LYS A 145 -24.53 -8.03 17.49
C LYS A 145 -23.97 -7.66 18.88
N GLY A 146 -23.11 -6.65 18.97
CA GLY A 146 -22.46 -6.22 20.22
C GLY A 146 -21.17 -6.99 20.54
N GLY A 147 -20.54 -7.58 19.52
CA GLY A 147 -19.24 -8.23 19.64
C GLY A 147 -18.07 -7.24 19.73
N PRO A 148 -16.83 -7.77 19.77
CA PRO A 148 -15.62 -6.94 19.73
C PRO A 148 -15.56 -6.08 18.46
N ALA A 149 -14.87 -4.94 18.55
CA ALA A 149 -14.61 -4.06 17.42
C ALA A 149 -13.87 -4.79 16.29
N ALA A 150 -14.01 -4.27 15.07
CA ALA A 150 -13.28 -4.75 13.91
C ALA A 150 -11.77 -4.58 14.10
N ILE A 151 -11.01 -5.63 13.76
CA ILE A 151 -9.57 -5.71 13.91
C ILE A 151 -8.94 -5.68 12.50
N PRO A 152 -8.12 -4.68 12.17
CA PRO A 152 -7.45 -4.63 10.87
C PRO A 152 -6.29 -5.63 10.83
N CYS A 153 -5.83 -5.98 9.63
CA CYS A 153 -4.59 -6.72 9.44
C CYS A 153 -3.41 -5.99 10.14
N PRO A 154 -2.66 -6.65 11.04
CA PRO A 154 -1.50 -6.05 11.71
C PRO A 154 -0.40 -5.57 10.76
N ASP A 155 -0.25 -6.25 9.63
CA ASP A 155 0.74 -5.92 8.60
C ASP A 155 0.29 -4.76 7.70
N CYS A 156 -0.98 -4.36 7.79
CA CYS A 156 -1.56 -3.29 6.98
C CYS A 156 -2.52 -2.39 7.77
N PRO A 157 -2.04 -1.72 8.82
CA PRO A 157 -2.89 -0.82 9.61
C PRO A 157 -3.37 0.35 8.75
N PRO A 158 -4.59 0.86 8.97
CA PRO A 158 -5.07 2.02 8.23
C PRO A 158 -4.22 3.25 8.52
N ALA A 159 -3.75 3.95 7.47
CA ALA A 159 -2.87 5.13 7.60
C ALA A 159 -3.61 6.45 7.90
N GLY A 160 -4.88 6.40 8.31
CA GLY A 160 -5.69 7.57 8.63
C GLY A 160 -6.47 7.39 9.93
N PHE A 161 -6.62 8.50 10.67
CA PHE A 161 -7.42 8.63 11.90
C PHE A 161 -8.95 8.45 11.70
N LEU A 162 -9.39 7.68 10.71
CA LEU A 162 -10.81 7.38 10.51
C LEU A 162 -11.16 6.10 11.27
N ALA A 163 -11.29 6.24 12.59
CA ALA A 163 -12.07 5.28 13.35
C ALA A 163 -13.50 5.24 12.76
N PRO A 164 -14.16 4.06 12.70
CA PRO A 164 -15.55 3.98 12.31
C PRO A 164 -16.34 5.00 13.12
N HIS A 165 -17.09 5.87 12.45
CA HIS A 165 -17.93 6.84 13.15
C HIS A 165 -18.84 6.05 14.09
N PRO A 166 -18.81 6.29 15.41
CA PRO A 166 -19.68 5.57 16.33
C PRO A 166 -21.11 5.73 15.87
N ILE A 167 -21.78 4.61 15.64
CA ILE A 167 -23.22 4.60 15.39
C ILE A 167 -23.86 5.26 16.62
N PRO A 168 -24.70 6.29 16.48
CA PRO A 168 -25.45 6.82 17.62
C PRO A 168 -26.21 5.65 18.25
N GLU A 169 -25.95 5.37 19.52
CA GLU A 169 -26.80 4.44 20.26
C GLU A 169 -28.26 4.95 20.20
N PRO A 170 -29.25 4.06 19.98
CA PRO A 170 -30.66 4.43 19.97
C PRO A 170 -31.15 4.94 21.34
#